data_AF-A0A060Z5Y7-F1
#
_entry.id   AF-A0A060Z5Y7-F1
#
_cell.length_a   1.000
_cell.length_b   1.000
_cell.length_c   1.000
_cell.angle_alpha   90.00
_cell.angle_beta   90.00
_cell.angle_gamma   90.00
#
_symmetry.space_group_name_H-M   'P 1'
#
loop_
_entity.id
_entity.type
_entity.pdbx_description
1 polymer ?
#
loop_
_entity_poly.entity_id
_entity_poly.type
_entity_poly.pdbx_seq_one_letter_code
_entity_poly.pdbx_strand_id
1 'polypeptide(L)'
;SSKCYCGLTVPQRLSKEVQDSIARANEAAGETVAGIRTVRSFKTEQHEAGRYNDRLMDTHNLKTRRDTVRAVYLLLRRLTALVMQVAMLYYGRLFIQRGQMSTGNLVSFILYQSDLADNIRTLIYIFGDMLNSVGAAGKVFEYLDREPQVSTKGTLQPETLTGHVQFHNLSFSYPTRQERKVLQGFSLELRPGQLTALVGPSGGGKSTCVSLLERFYQPQQGEILLDGLPLQSYQHHYLHKKVAMVGQEPVLFSGSIKDNIAYGLADCSLERVQEAARRANAHSFISHLEKGYDTGTLAHDQ
;
A
#
# COMPACT_ATOMS: atom_id res chain seq x y z
N SER A 1 16.50 10.28 -11.15
CA SER A 1 15.03 10.12 -11.22
C SER A 1 14.43 10.89 -12.39
N SER A 2 14.90 10.63 -13.63
CA SER A 2 14.72 11.56 -14.76
C SER A 2 14.30 10.88 -16.07
N LYS A 3 13.64 9.70 -15.99
CA LYS A 3 13.26 8.91 -17.19
C LYS A 3 11.75 8.66 -17.38
N CYS A 4 10.85 9.31 -16.63
CA CYS A 4 9.41 8.97 -16.66
C CYS A 4 8.48 10.14 -17.08
N TYR A 5 8.92 11.01 -18.00
CA TYR A 5 8.14 12.19 -18.41
C TYR A 5 7.89 12.33 -19.93
N CYS A 6 8.25 11.32 -20.73
CA CYS A 6 8.35 11.46 -22.20
C CYS A 6 7.01 11.68 -22.94
N GLY A 7 5.84 11.47 -22.30
CA GLY A 7 4.52 11.59 -22.95
C GLY A 7 3.56 12.65 -22.43
N LEU A 8 3.91 13.38 -21.36
CA LEU A 8 2.98 14.30 -20.68
C LEU A 8 3.08 15.72 -21.25
N THR A 9 1.95 16.38 -21.47
CA THR A 9 1.90 17.82 -21.78
C THR A 9 2.43 18.64 -20.60
N VAL A 10 2.95 19.85 -20.85
CA VAL A 10 3.52 20.73 -19.80
C VAL A 10 2.59 20.88 -18.56
N PRO A 11 1.26 21.07 -18.71
CA PRO A 11 0.36 21.14 -17.56
C PRO A 11 0.24 19.82 -16.78
N GLN A 12 0.25 18.68 -17.48
CA GLN A 12 0.17 17.36 -16.85
C GLN A 12 1.45 17.02 -16.09
N ARG A 13 2.62 17.42 -16.60
CA ARG A 13 3.91 17.27 -15.89
C ARG A 13 3.91 18.04 -14.58
N LEU A 14 3.54 19.33 -14.62
CA LEU A 14 3.48 20.14 -13.40
C LEU A 14 2.43 19.64 -12.40
N SER A 15 1.29 19.11 -12.88
CA SER A 15 0.28 18.51 -12.00
C SER A 15 0.81 17.27 -11.27
N LYS A 16 1.59 16.43 -11.96
CA LYS A 16 2.23 15.26 -11.37
C LYS A 16 3.33 15.65 -10.38
N GLU A 17 4.16 16.64 -10.71
CA GLU A 17 5.19 17.17 -9.79
C GLU A 17 4.57 17.72 -8.50
N VAL A 18 3.41 18.39 -8.59
CA VAL A 18 2.66 18.84 -7.40
C VAL A 18 2.15 17.65 -6.59
N GLN A 19 1.62 16.60 -7.22
CA GLN A 19 1.17 15.38 -6.52
C GLN A 19 2.33 14.68 -5.81
N ASP A 20 3.46 14.50 -6.49
CA ASP A 20 4.66 13.88 -5.91
C ASP A 20 5.21 14.71 -4.74
N SER A 21 5.15 16.03 -4.83
CA SER A 21 5.56 16.93 -3.74
C SER A 21 4.64 16.82 -2.51
N ILE A 22 3.32 16.75 -2.72
CA ILE A 22 2.34 16.52 -1.64
C ILE A 22 2.56 15.15 -1.00
N ALA A 23 2.82 14.11 -1.80
CA ALA A 23 3.11 12.77 -1.29
C ALA A 23 4.35 12.78 -0.36
N ARG A 24 5.44 13.45 -0.78
CA ARG A 24 6.64 13.62 0.07
C ARG A 24 6.37 14.42 1.35
N ALA A 25 5.50 15.43 1.31
CA ALA A 25 5.12 16.18 2.50
C ALA A 25 4.31 15.30 3.47
N ASN A 26 3.35 14.54 2.95
CA ASN A 26 2.55 13.60 3.74
C ASN A 26 3.39 12.45 4.32
N GLU A 27 4.37 11.95 3.57
CA GLU A 27 5.32 10.94 4.05
C GLU A 27 6.16 11.48 5.23
N ALA A 28 6.67 12.71 5.13
CA ALA A 28 7.37 13.36 6.26
C ALA A 28 6.47 13.48 7.49
N ALA A 29 5.23 13.95 7.30
CA ALA A 29 4.29 14.08 8.41
C ALA A 29 3.94 12.72 9.03
N GLY A 30 3.73 11.70 8.19
CA GLY A 30 3.47 10.33 8.62
C GLY A 30 4.64 9.75 9.43
N GLU A 31 5.88 9.96 8.98
CA GLU A 31 7.09 9.56 9.70
C GLU A 31 7.20 10.25 11.08
N THR A 32 7.01 11.58 11.13
CA THR A 32 7.07 12.36 12.37
C THR A 32 5.98 11.93 13.36
N VAL A 33 4.76 11.68 12.88
CA VAL A 33 3.64 11.22 13.74
C VAL A 33 3.86 9.80 14.23
N ALA A 34 4.29 8.88 13.36
CA ALA A 34 4.63 7.51 13.76
C ALA A 34 5.78 7.49 14.78
N GLY A 35 6.75 8.40 14.64
CA GLY A 35 7.90 8.56 15.51
C GLY A 35 7.73 9.60 16.63
N ILE A 36 6.50 10.01 16.99
CA ILE A 36 6.28 11.18 17.86
C ILE A 36 6.97 11.09 19.22
N ARG A 37 7.07 9.88 19.80
CA ARG A 37 7.79 9.65 21.06
C ARG A 37 9.28 9.95 20.93
N THR A 38 9.88 9.55 19.82
CA THR A 38 11.29 9.82 19.49
C THR A 38 11.52 11.31 19.26
N VAL A 39 10.64 11.97 18.50
CA VAL A 39 10.73 13.41 18.25
C VAL A 39 10.68 14.19 19.58
N ARG A 40 9.74 13.83 20.47
CA ARG A 40 9.64 14.42 21.81
C ARG A 40 10.83 14.11 22.71
N SER A 41 11.38 12.89 22.65
CA SER A 41 12.55 12.53 23.47
C SER A 41 13.79 13.34 23.09
N PHE A 42 13.92 13.69 21.80
CA PHE A 42 15.01 14.53 21.30
C PHE A 42 14.67 16.04 21.28
N LYS A 43 13.45 16.45 21.66
CA LYS A 43 12.96 17.84 21.61
C LYS A 43 13.12 18.51 20.23
N THR A 44 12.88 17.76 19.16
CA THR A 44 13.07 18.21 17.76
C THR A 44 11.78 18.62 17.07
N GLU A 45 10.69 18.92 17.80
CA GLU A 45 9.38 19.23 17.24
C GLU A 45 9.43 20.44 16.29
N GLN A 46 10.16 21.50 16.65
CA GLN A 46 10.30 22.68 15.80
C GLN A 46 11.12 22.39 14.54
N HIS A 47 12.12 21.51 14.64
CA HIS A 47 12.93 21.12 13.49
C HIS A 47 12.07 20.33 12.49
N GLU A 48 11.27 19.38 12.97
CA GLU A 48 10.36 18.60 12.14
C GLU A 48 9.23 19.44 11.54
N ALA A 49 8.71 20.42 12.30
CA ALA A 49 7.75 21.40 11.79
C ALA A 49 8.36 22.29 10.69
N GLY A 50 9.61 22.72 10.85
CA GLY A 50 10.36 23.44 9.81
C GLY A 50 10.56 22.59 8.55
N ARG A 51 10.98 21.33 8.70
CA ARG A 51 11.14 20.36 7.61
C ARG A 51 9.85 20.16 6.81
N TYR A 52 8.70 20.11 7.48
CA TYR A 52 7.40 20.03 6.83
C TYR A 52 7.03 21.34 6.12
N ASN A 53 7.28 22.49 6.76
CA ASN A 53 7.04 23.81 6.18
C ASN A 53 7.86 24.05 4.91
N ASP A 54 9.13 23.63 4.89
CA ASP A 54 10.00 23.77 3.71
C ASP A 54 9.44 22.96 2.52
N ARG A 55 9.00 21.72 2.76
CA ARG A 55 8.33 20.90 1.73
C ARG A 55 7.00 21.50 1.26
N LEU A 56 6.27 22.18 2.15
CA LEU A 56 5.06 22.92 1.79
C LEU A 56 5.37 24.14 0.94
N MET A 57 6.46 24.87 1.24
CA MET A 57 6.89 26.02 0.43
C MET A 57 7.31 25.60 -0.97
N ASP A 58 8.04 24.49 -1.12
CA ASP A 58 8.35 23.90 -2.43
C ASP A 58 7.06 23.55 -3.20
N THR A 59 6.11 22.92 -2.52
CA THR A 59 4.80 22.58 -3.09
C THR A 59 4.02 23.83 -3.49
N HIS A 60 4.09 24.90 -2.70
CA HIS A 60 3.45 26.18 -2.98
C HIS A 60 4.05 26.83 -4.24
N ASN A 61 5.38 26.86 -4.37
CA ASN A 61 6.05 27.40 -5.55
C ASN A 61 5.69 26.62 -6.82
N LEU A 62 5.63 25.29 -6.74
CA LEU A 62 5.18 24.44 -7.85
C LEU A 62 3.71 24.69 -8.21
N LYS A 63 2.82 24.84 -7.22
CA LYS A 63 1.42 25.19 -7.43
C LYS A 63 1.28 26.56 -8.11
N THR A 64 1.98 27.58 -7.62
CA THR A 64 1.96 28.92 -8.23
C THR A 64 2.41 28.87 -9.69
N ARG A 65 3.51 28.16 -9.98
CA ARG A 65 3.97 27.98 -11.37
C ARG A 65 2.94 27.27 -12.24
N ARG A 66 2.28 26.23 -11.72
CA ARG A 66 1.24 25.47 -12.42
C ARG A 66 0.04 26.36 -12.71
N ASP A 67 -0.39 27.13 -11.73
CA ASP A 67 -1.57 27.96 -11.80
C ASP A 67 -1.33 29.15 -12.75
N THR A 68 -0.12 29.72 -12.77
CA THR A 68 0.29 30.72 -13.77
C THR A 68 0.28 30.15 -15.18
N VAL A 69 0.89 28.98 -15.42
CA VAL A 69 0.89 28.32 -16.74
C VAL A 69 -0.55 28.02 -17.19
N ARG A 70 -1.39 27.56 -16.26
CA ARG A 70 -2.80 27.27 -16.53
C ARG A 70 -3.58 28.55 -16.84
N ALA A 71 -3.34 29.64 -16.12
CA ALA A 71 -3.97 30.93 -16.34
C ALA A 71 -3.61 31.50 -17.73
N VAL A 72 -2.33 31.49 -18.11
CA VAL A 72 -1.87 31.92 -19.44
C VAL A 72 -2.53 31.08 -20.54
N TYR A 73 -2.56 29.75 -20.38
CA TYR A 73 -3.24 28.86 -21.32
C TYR A 73 -4.73 29.17 -21.45
N LEU A 74 -5.44 29.39 -20.34
CA LEU A 74 -6.86 29.74 -20.34
C LEU A 74 -7.12 31.10 -21.01
N LEU A 75 -6.26 32.10 -20.76
CA LEU A 75 -6.35 33.41 -21.41
C LEU A 75 -6.15 33.29 -22.92
N LEU A 76 -5.09 32.61 -23.36
CA LEU A 76 -4.82 32.40 -24.78
C LEU A 76 -5.96 31.66 -25.48
N ARG A 77 -6.52 30.64 -24.83
CA ARG A 77 -7.68 29.88 -25.33
C ARG A 77 -8.93 30.76 -25.46
N ARG A 78 -9.16 31.65 -24.49
CA ARG A 78 -10.33 32.56 -24.50
C ARG A 78 -10.18 33.64 -25.57
N LEU A 79 -8.97 34.19 -25.74
CA LEU A 79 -8.69 35.18 -26.77
C LEU A 79 -8.83 34.60 -28.17
N THR A 80 -8.29 33.41 -28.43
CA THR A 80 -8.46 32.72 -29.73
C THR A 80 -9.93 32.41 -30.02
N ALA A 81 -10.71 31.98 -29.02
CA ALA A 81 -12.14 31.77 -29.19
C ALA A 81 -12.90 33.05 -29.56
N LEU A 82 -12.61 34.18 -28.88
CA LEU A 82 -13.22 35.48 -29.19
C LEU A 82 -12.84 35.97 -30.60
N VAL A 83 -11.57 35.85 -30.99
CA VAL A 83 -11.10 36.21 -32.33
C VAL A 83 -11.83 35.39 -33.40
N MET A 84 -12.00 34.09 -33.19
CA MET A 84 -12.75 33.21 -34.10
C MET A 84 -14.22 33.61 -34.19
N GLN A 85 -14.87 33.96 -33.07
CA GLN A 85 -16.26 34.43 -33.06
C GLN A 85 -16.42 35.75 -33.84
N VAL A 86 -15.52 36.71 -33.64
CA VAL A 86 -15.54 37.99 -34.36
C VAL A 86 -15.30 37.78 -35.85
N ALA A 87 -14.33 36.94 -36.22
CA ALA A 87 -14.06 36.59 -37.62
C ALA A 87 -15.27 35.92 -38.27
N MET A 88 -15.90 34.98 -37.58
CA MET A 88 -17.11 34.29 -38.05
C MET A 88 -18.27 35.27 -38.31
N LEU A 89 -18.52 36.22 -37.40
CA LEU A 89 -19.54 37.25 -37.59
C LEU A 89 -19.19 38.20 -38.74
N TYR A 90 -17.92 38.57 -38.90
CA TYR A 90 -17.46 39.45 -39.97
C TYR A 90 -17.65 38.81 -41.36
N TYR A 91 -17.19 37.57 -41.54
CA TYR A 91 -17.39 36.84 -42.79
C TYR A 91 -18.86 36.49 -43.03
N GLY A 92 -19.61 36.14 -41.98
CA GLY A 92 -21.05 35.93 -42.06
C GLY A 92 -21.79 37.16 -42.59
N ARG A 93 -21.45 38.36 -42.10
CA ARG A 93 -21.98 39.63 -42.63
C ARG A 93 -21.65 39.82 -44.11
N LEU A 94 -20.41 39.57 -44.52
CA LEU A 94 -19.97 39.71 -45.91
C LEU A 94 -20.73 38.77 -46.87
N PHE A 95 -21.01 37.53 -46.44
CA PHE A 95 -21.78 36.57 -47.21
C PHE A 95 -23.26 36.95 -47.35
N ILE A 96 -23.85 37.53 -46.29
CA ILE A 96 -25.22 38.08 -46.35
C ILE A 96 -25.29 39.23 -47.35
N GLN A 97 -24.31 40.15 -47.33
CA GLN A 97 -24.26 41.29 -48.27
C GLN A 97 -24.11 40.86 -49.74
N ARG A 98 -23.43 39.74 -50.00
CA ARG A 98 -23.28 39.16 -51.35
C ARG A 98 -24.47 38.31 -51.79
N GLY A 99 -25.51 38.19 -50.97
CA GLY A 99 -26.70 37.37 -51.25
C GLY A 99 -26.46 35.86 -51.21
N GLN A 100 -25.32 35.41 -50.68
CA GLN A 100 -24.93 33.99 -50.67
C GLN A 100 -25.49 33.23 -49.45
N MET A 101 -25.97 33.94 -48.42
CA MET A 101 -26.45 33.35 -47.17
C MET A 101 -27.54 34.21 -46.53
N SER A 102 -28.53 33.59 -45.88
CA SER A 102 -29.55 34.28 -45.08
C SER A 102 -29.08 34.47 -43.62
N THR A 103 -29.64 35.46 -42.92
CA THR A 103 -29.36 35.67 -41.48
C THR A 103 -29.74 34.45 -40.64
N GLY A 104 -30.84 33.77 -40.98
CA GLY A 104 -31.28 32.55 -40.30
C GLY A 104 -30.26 31.41 -40.40
N ASN A 105 -29.66 31.22 -41.59
CA ASN A 105 -28.64 30.20 -41.78
C ASN A 105 -27.38 30.48 -40.93
N LEU A 106 -27.02 31.74 -40.74
CA LEU A 106 -25.85 32.13 -39.94
C LEU A 106 -26.07 31.81 -38.45
N VAL A 107 -27.27 32.10 -37.93
CA VAL A 107 -27.65 31.76 -36.54
C VAL A 107 -27.65 30.25 -36.33
N SER A 108 -28.26 29.49 -37.25
CA SER A 108 -28.25 28.03 -37.19
C SER A 108 -26.84 27.45 -37.21
N PHE A 109 -25.93 28.01 -38.02
CA PHE A 109 -24.53 27.59 -38.06
C PHE A 109 -23.79 27.82 -36.74
N ILE A 110 -24.02 28.97 -36.08
CA ILE A 110 -23.42 29.27 -34.76
C ILE A 110 -23.90 28.28 -33.70
N LEU A 111 -25.20 27.98 -33.66
CA LEU A 111 -25.78 27.03 -32.71
C LEU A 111 -25.20 25.62 -32.93
N TYR A 112 -25.23 25.11 -34.16
CA TYR A 112 -24.70 23.79 -34.48
C TYR A 112 -23.19 23.67 -34.24
N GLN A 113 -22.40 24.72 -34.50
CA GLN A 113 -20.98 24.72 -34.21
C GLN A 113 -20.71 24.58 -32.71
N SER A 114 -21.48 25.27 -31.86
CA SER A 114 -21.32 25.19 -30.41
C SER A 114 -21.59 23.77 -29.91
N ASP A 115 -22.71 23.18 -30.35
CA ASP A 115 -23.08 21.81 -29.98
C ASP A 115 -22.03 20.79 -30.45
N LEU A 116 -21.55 20.94 -31.70
CA LEU A 116 -20.52 20.06 -32.24
C LEU A 116 -19.19 20.16 -31.47
N ALA A 117 -18.78 21.37 -31.07
CA ALA A 117 -17.56 21.58 -30.31
C ALA A 117 -17.61 20.91 -28.92
N ASP A 118 -18.75 20.98 -28.23
CA ASP A 118 -18.93 20.36 -26.92
C ASP A 118 -19.04 18.82 -27.01
N ASN A 119 -19.69 18.29 -28.05
CA ASN A 119 -19.71 16.85 -28.32
C ASN A 119 -18.30 16.32 -28.62
N ILE A 120 -17.52 17.01 -29.46
CA ILE A 120 -16.12 16.64 -29.74
C ILE A 120 -15.27 16.69 -28.46
N ARG A 121 -15.45 17.73 -27.63
CA ARG A 121 -14.72 17.83 -26.35
C ARG A 121 -15.04 16.67 -25.42
N THR A 122 -16.32 16.32 -25.30
CA THR A 122 -16.79 15.18 -24.50
C THR A 122 -16.18 13.88 -25.00
N LEU A 123 -16.15 13.67 -26.32
CA LEU A 123 -15.55 12.51 -26.94
C LEU A 123 -14.04 12.42 -26.64
N ILE A 124 -13.29 13.52 -26.80
CA ILE A 124 -11.85 13.57 -26.45
C ILE A 124 -11.63 13.25 -24.97
N TYR A 125 -12.49 13.77 -24.08
CA TYR A 125 -12.43 13.49 -22.65
C TYR A 125 -12.66 12.00 -22.36
N ILE A 126 -13.71 11.40 -22.91
CA ILE A 126 -14.04 9.98 -22.75
C ILE A 126 -12.89 9.10 -23.25
N PHE A 127 -12.30 9.41 -24.40
CA PHE A 127 -11.14 8.68 -24.92
C PHE A 127 -9.93 8.77 -23.98
N GLY A 128 -9.63 9.98 -23.46
CA GLY A 128 -8.54 10.17 -22.51
C GLY A 128 -8.77 9.42 -21.19
N ASP A 129 -9.99 9.46 -20.67
CA ASP A 129 -10.38 8.77 -19.45
C ASP A 129 -10.36 7.25 -19.60
N MET A 130 -10.82 6.75 -20.75
CA MET A 130 -10.74 5.33 -21.10
C MET A 130 -9.29 4.84 -21.13
N LEU A 131 -8.36 5.57 -21.73
CA LEU A 131 -6.94 5.20 -21.75
C LEU A 131 -6.34 5.15 -20.34
N ASN A 132 -6.68 6.12 -19.49
CA ASN A 132 -6.24 6.13 -18.09
C ASN A 132 -6.83 4.95 -17.31
N SER A 133 -8.12 4.65 -17.52
CA SER A 133 -8.83 3.54 -16.90
C SER A 133 -8.23 2.19 -17.30
N VAL A 134 -7.89 2.01 -18.58
CA VAL A 134 -7.18 0.80 -19.07
C VAL A 134 -5.81 0.67 -18.40
N GLY A 135 -5.05 1.75 -18.27
CA GLY A 135 -3.75 1.73 -17.58
C GLY A 135 -3.87 1.40 -16.09
N ALA A 136 -4.90 1.92 -15.40
CA ALA A 136 -5.17 1.60 -14.01
C ALA A 136 -5.62 0.15 -13.83
N ALA A 137 -6.54 -0.32 -14.68
CA ALA A 137 -6.99 -1.71 -14.70
C ALA A 137 -5.83 -2.68 -14.96
N GLY A 138 -4.92 -2.35 -15.89
CA GLY A 138 -3.74 -3.15 -16.18
C GLY A 138 -2.88 -3.43 -14.95
N LYS A 139 -2.69 -2.45 -14.06
CA LYS A 139 -1.98 -2.66 -12.78
C LYS A 139 -2.75 -3.58 -11.84
N VAL A 140 -4.08 -3.45 -11.77
CA VAL A 140 -4.91 -4.34 -10.96
C VAL A 140 -4.80 -5.78 -11.45
N PHE A 141 -4.87 -6.01 -12.77
CA PHE A 141 -4.67 -7.33 -13.36
C PHE A 141 -3.25 -7.86 -13.14
N GLU A 142 -2.21 -7.02 -13.25
CA GLU A 142 -0.84 -7.40 -12.92
C GLU A 142 -0.72 -7.92 -11.48
N TYR A 143 -1.42 -7.31 -10.51
CA TYR A 143 -1.45 -7.80 -9.13
C TYR A 143 -2.28 -9.07 -8.95
N LEU A 144 -3.41 -9.22 -9.67
CA LEU A 144 -4.26 -10.41 -9.59
C LEU A 144 -3.59 -11.64 -10.22
N ASP A 145 -2.88 -11.45 -11.33
CA ASP A 145 -2.22 -12.52 -12.08
C ASP A 145 -0.84 -12.88 -11.49
N ARG A 146 -0.34 -12.10 -10.51
CA ARG A 146 0.96 -12.34 -9.88
C ARG A 146 0.95 -13.65 -9.09
N GLU A 147 1.81 -14.58 -9.49
CA GLU A 147 2.05 -15.79 -8.70
C GLU A 147 2.92 -15.51 -7.44
N PRO A 148 2.51 -15.97 -6.25
CA PRO A 148 3.31 -15.85 -5.03
C PRO A 148 4.59 -16.69 -5.10
N GLN A 149 5.72 -16.14 -4.66
CA GLN A 149 6.99 -16.87 -4.57
C GLN A 149 6.93 -18.03 -3.57
N VAL A 150 6.21 -17.85 -2.46
CA VAL A 150 5.95 -18.91 -1.49
C VAL A 150 4.61 -19.56 -1.85
N SER A 151 4.67 -20.74 -2.45
CA SER A 151 3.47 -21.52 -2.76
C SER A 151 2.76 -21.95 -1.48
N THR A 152 1.42 -21.89 -1.47
CA THR A 152 0.55 -22.41 -0.41
C THR A 152 -0.19 -23.69 -0.82
N LYS A 153 0.18 -24.30 -1.96
CA LYS A 153 -0.51 -25.44 -2.59
C LYS A 153 -0.35 -26.80 -1.89
N GLY A 154 0.30 -26.85 -0.73
CA GLY A 154 0.44 -28.10 0.04
C GLY A 154 -0.92 -28.65 0.45
N THR A 155 -1.05 -29.98 0.52
CA THR A 155 -2.33 -30.66 0.79
C THR A 155 -2.30 -31.53 2.05
N LEU A 156 -1.12 -31.80 2.62
CA LEU A 156 -1.00 -32.70 3.77
C LEU A 156 -1.62 -32.08 5.03
N GLN A 157 -2.47 -32.88 5.68
CA GLN A 157 -3.15 -32.57 6.94
C GLN A 157 -3.27 -33.87 7.76
N PRO A 158 -2.16 -34.39 8.31
CA PRO A 158 -2.22 -35.59 9.12
C PRO A 158 -3.07 -35.34 10.39
N GLU A 159 -3.79 -36.35 10.86
CA GLU A 159 -4.60 -36.21 12.07
C GLU A 159 -3.73 -36.01 13.31
N THR A 160 -2.60 -36.70 13.35
CA THR A 160 -1.60 -36.65 14.41
C THR A 160 -0.33 -35.98 13.91
N LEU A 161 0.26 -35.14 14.77
CA LEU A 161 1.53 -34.47 14.51
C LEU A 161 2.42 -34.67 15.74
N THR A 162 3.59 -35.29 15.55
CA THR A 162 4.52 -35.53 16.65
C THR A 162 5.36 -34.31 16.97
N GLY A 163 5.61 -33.44 15.98
CA GLY A 163 6.33 -32.19 16.16
C GLY A 163 7.85 -32.34 16.11
N HIS A 164 8.36 -33.34 15.37
CA HIS A 164 9.78 -33.51 15.11
C HIS A 164 10.17 -32.61 13.93
N VAL A 165 11.07 -31.65 14.15
CA VAL A 165 11.46 -30.69 13.12
C VAL A 165 12.95 -30.84 12.81
N GLN A 166 13.29 -30.89 11.53
CA GLN A 166 14.67 -31.02 11.08
C GLN A 166 14.98 -29.96 10.02
N PHE A 167 16.07 -29.24 10.24
CA PHE A 167 16.68 -28.31 9.30
C PHE A 167 17.86 -29.04 8.66
N HIS A 168 17.86 -29.18 7.34
CA HIS A 168 18.92 -29.89 6.61
C HIS A 168 19.68 -28.97 5.67
N ASN A 169 20.94 -28.68 6.02
CA ASN A 169 21.90 -27.96 5.18
C ASN A 169 21.34 -26.65 4.58
N LEU A 170 20.63 -25.87 5.40
CA LEU A 170 19.94 -24.68 4.92
C LEU A 170 20.90 -23.56 4.54
N SER A 171 20.66 -22.99 3.36
CA SER A 171 21.21 -21.69 2.98
C SER A 171 20.10 -20.71 2.65
N PHE A 172 20.17 -19.52 3.23
CA PHE A 172 19.12 -18.51 3.09
C PHE A 172 19.66 -17.07 3.14
N SER A 173 19.04 -16.20 2.34
CA SER A 173 19.28 -14.77 2.23
C SER A 173 17.93 -14.09 2.04
N TYR A 174 17.71 -12.96 2.70
CA TYR A 174 16.45 -12.22 2.55
C TYR A 174 16.32 -11.62 1.15
N PRO A 175 15.12 -11.56 0.54
CA PRO A 175 14.92 -10.99 -0.79
C PRO A 175 15.37 -9.54 -0.93
N THR A 176 15.32 -8.76 0.16
CA THR A 176 15.77 -7.37 0.21
C THR A 176 17.30 -7.22 0.17
N ARG A 177 18.05 -8.27 0.49
CA ARG A 177 19.54 -8.29 0.55
C ARG A 177 20.10 -9.65 0.15
N GLN A 178 19.97 -10.02 -1.11
CA GLN A 178 20.41 -11.33 -1.62
C GLN A 178 21.93 -11.57 -1.50
N GLU A 179 22.73 -10.50 -1.52
CA GLU A 179 24.20 -10.57 -1.39
C GLU A 179 24.67 -11.09 -0.02
N ARG A 180 23.83 -10.98 1.02
CA ARG A 180 24.19 -11.37 2.39
C ARG A 180 23.47 -12.65 2.79
N LYS A 181 24.18 -13.78 2.71
CA LYS A 181 23.73 -15.05 3.25
C LYS A 181 23.65 -15.00 4.78
N VAL A 182 22.45 -15.21 5.32
CA VAL A 182 22.17 -15.24 6.76
C VAL A 182 22.40 -16.63 7.34
N LEU A 183 21.94 -17.67 6.64
CA LEU A 183 22.20 -19.08 6.97
C LEU A 183 23.08 -19.70 5.87
N GLN A 184 24.06 -20.50 6.27
CA GLN A 184 25.03 -21.14 5.37
C GLN A 184 25.27 -22.57 5.85
N GLY A 185 24.67 -23.54 5.15
CA GLY A 185 24.76 -24.97 5.50
C GLY A 185 24.24 -25.31 6.91
N PHE A 186 23.23 -24.57 7.39
CA PHE A 186 22.73 -24.71 8.75
C PHE A 186 21.90 -26.00 8.90
N SER A 187 22.24 -26.82 9.91
CA SER A 187 21.47 -28.02 10.26
C SER A 187 21.13 -28.02 11.75
N LEU A 188 19.89 -28.38 12.08
CA LEU A 188 19.37 -28.40 13.45
C LEU A 188 18.25 -29.44 13.54
N GLU A 189 18.22 -30.20 14.63
CA GLU A 189 17.13 -31.12 14.96
C GLU A 189 16.40 -30.63 16.22
N LEU A 190 15.07 -30.54 16.15
CA LEU A 190 14.19 -30.25 17.27
C LEU A 190 13.36 -31.50 17.57
N ARG A 191 13.55 -32.08 18.75
CA ARG A 191 12.88 -33.31 19.16
C ARG A 191 11.54 -33.00 19.84
N PRO A 192 10.51 -33.83 19.62
CA PRO A 192 9.22 -33.70 20.29
C PRO A 192 9.36 -33.63 21.81
N GLY A 193 8.57 -32.75 22.45
CA GLY A 193 8.51 -32.62 23.90
C GLY A 193 9.74 -31.99 24.57
N GLN A 194 10.73 -31.55 23.80
CA GLN A 194 11.93 -30.88 24.33
C GLN A 194 11.86 -29.37 24.13
N LEU A 195 12.34 -28.63 25.14
CA LEU A 195 12.57 -27.20 25.03
C LEU A 195 13.96 -26.96 24.44
N THR A 196 14.01 -26.41 23.23
CA THR A 196 15.27 -26.03 22.58
C THR A 196 15.47 -24.52 22.63
N ALA A 197 16.59 -24.07 23.18
CA ALA A 197 16.98 -22.67 23.19
C ALA A 197 18.07 -22.40 22.15
N LEU A 198 17.80 -21.50 21.20
CA LEU A 198 18.77 -21.07 20.20
C LEU A 198 19.47 -19.78 20.66
N VAL A 199 20.74 -19.90 21.06
CA VAL A 199 21.56 -18.79 21.56
C VAL A 199 22.62 -18.38 20.54
N GLY A 200 22.95 -17.09 20.49
CA GLY A 200 23.97 -16.58 19.59
C GLY A 200 23.95 -15.06 19.44
N PRO A 201 24.96 -14.47 18.79
CA PRO A 201 25.07 -13.02 18.62
C PRO A 201 23.89 -12.43 17.85
N SER A 202 23.66 -11.11 18.01
CA SER A 202 22.68 -10.40 17.20
C SER A 202 22.99 -10.54 15.71
N GLY A 203 21.96 -10.79 14.89
CA GLY A 203 22.13 -11.05 13.46
C GLY A 203 22.59 -12.47 13.09
N GLY A 204 22.79 -13.39 14.06
CA GLY A 204 23.15 -14.79 13.80
C GLY A 204 22.05 -15.69 13.23
N GLY A 205 20.98 -15.13 12.64
CA GLY A 205 19.92 -15.91 11.98
C GLY A 205 18.87 -16.56 12.89
N LYS A 206 18.86 -16.27 14.20
CA LYS A 206 17.90 -16.87 15.16
C LYS A 206 16.43 -16.67 14.76
N SER A 207 16.04 -15.40 14.55
CA SER A 207 14.69 -15.06 14.09
C SER A 207 14.41 -15.57 12.68
N THR A 208 15.45 -15.71 11.86
CA THR A 208 15.36 -16.29 10.52
C THR A 208 14.97 -17.77 10.57
N CYS A 209 15.50 -18.55 11.51
CA CYS A 209 15.06 -19.94 11.71
C CYS A 209 13.56 -20.03 12.02
N VAL A 210 13.05 -19.13 12.87
CA VAL A 210 11.61 -19.03 13.17
C VAL A 210 10.81 -18.63 11.92
N SER A 211 11.25 -17.61 11.17
CA SER A 211 10.57 -17.17 9.94
C SER A 211 10.53 -18.25 8.85
N LEU A 212 11.54 -19.11 8.78
CA LEU A 212 11.58 -20.23 7.83
C LEU A 212 10.68 -21.38 8.30
N LEU A 213 10.61 -21.65 9.61
CA LEU A 213 9.71 -22.65 10.18
C LEU A 213 8.22 -22.25 10.04
N GLU A 214 7.92 -20.96 10.18
CA GLU A 214 6.60 -20.38 9.87
C GLU A 214 6.36 -20.23 8.37
N ARG A 215 7.28 -20.68 7.51
CA ARG A 215 7.15 -20.62 6.04
C ARG A 215 6.84 -19.21 5.50
N PHE A 216 7.29 -18.16 6.17
CA PHE A 216 7.24 -16.79 5.62
C PHE A 216 8.21 -16.61 4.46
N TYR A 217 9.27 -17.43 4.43
CA TYR A 217 10.24 -17.49 3.36
C TYR A 217 10.54 -18.94 3.00
N GLN A 218 11.06 -19.17 1.79
CA GLN A 218 11.62 -20.46 1.39
C GLN A 218 13.15 -20.41 1.41
N PRO A 219 13.82 -21.48 1.89
CA PRO A 219 15.27 -21.59 1.80
C PRO A 219 15.71 -21.66 0.34
N GLN A 220 16.93 -21.17 0.06
CA GLN A 220 17.51 -21.20 -1.30
C GLN A 220 18.18 -22.55 -1.58
N GLN A 221 18.69 -23.21 -0.54
CA GLN A 221 19.21 -24.58 -0.56
C GLN A 221 18.86 -25.26 0.76
N GLY A 222 18.79 -26.60 0.70
CA GLY A 222 18.37 -27.43 1.83
C GLY A 222 16.85 -27.46 2.00
N GLU A 223 16.39 -28.17 3.02
CA GLU A 223 14.98 -28.31 3.31
C GLU A 223 14.69 -28.33 4.82
N ILE A 224 13.43 -28.04 5.16
CA ILE A 224 12.91 -28.18 6.51
C ILE A 224 11.90 -29.31 6.47
N LEU A 225 12.09 -30.31 7.33
CA LEU A 225 11.19 -31.43 7.50
C LEU A 225 10.40 -31.27 8.80
N LEU A 226 9.13 -31.60 8.76
CA LEU A 226 8.25 -31.76 9.91
C LEU A 226 7.72 -33.20 9.88
N ASP A 227 8.02 -33.96 10.93
CA ASP A 227 7.74 -35.40 11.04
C ASP A 227 8.27 -36.20 9.83
N GLY A 228 9.47 -35.83 9.36
CA GLY A 228 10.14 -36.46 8.21
C GLY A 228 9.60 -36.06 6.82
N LEU A 229 8.58 -35.21 6.74
CA LEU A 229 7.99 -34.73 5.48
C LEU A 229 8.36 -33.26 5.22
N PRO A 230 8.63 -32.86 3.97
CA PRO A 230 8.94 -31.48 3.65
C PRO A 230 7.84 -30.51 4.09
N LEU A 231 8.23 -29.42 4.74
CA LEU A 231 7.31 -28.40 5.26
C LEU A 231 6.41 -27.82 4.15
N GLN A 232 6.88 -27.82 2.91
CA GLN A 232 6.14 -27.32 1.75
C GLN A 232 4.92 -28.18 1.38
N SER A 233 4.96 -29.47 1.72
CA SER A 233 3.91 -30.44 1.43
C SER A 233 2.68 -30.27 2.33
N TYR A 234 2.86 -29.67 3.51
CA TYR A 234 1.77 -29.35 4.44
C TYR A 234 0.87 -28.24 3.90
N GLN A 235 -0.43 -28.40 4.14
CA GLN A 235 -1.41 -27.35 3.87
C GLN A 235 -1.12 -26.15 4.78
N HIS A 236 -1.10 -24.95 4.19
CA HIS A 236 -0.71 -23.72 4.88
C HIS A 236 -1.55 -23.44 6.14
N HIS A 237 -2.89 -23.55 6.04
CA HIS A 237 -3.78 -23.33 7.19
C HIS A 237 -3.58 -24.37 8.30
N TYR A 238 -3.37 -25.64 7.94
CA TYR A 238 -3.08 -26.71 8.90
C TYR A 238 -1.77 -26.43 9.67
N LEU A 239 -0.70 -26.05 8.96
CA LEU A 239 0.59 -25.74 9.58
C LEU A 239 0.47 -24.62 10.62
N HIS A 240 -0.14 -23.49 10.25
CA HIS A 240 -0.31 -22.34 11.17
C HIS A 240 -1.36 -22.56 12.27
N LYS A 241 -2.17 -23.62 12.19
CA LYS A 241 -3.02 -24.06 13.30
C LYS A 241 -2.25 -24.89 14.33
N LYS A 242 -1.15 -25.54 13.92
CA LYS A 242 -0.33 -26.41 14.77
C LYS A 242 0.90 -25.71 15.33
N VAL A 243 1.43 -24.71 14.63
CA VAL A 243 2.57 -23.90 15.07
C VAL A 243 2.07 -22.56 15.59
N ALA A 244 2.54 -22.15 16.77
CA ALA A 244 2.22 -20.86 17.36
C ALA A 244 3.51 -20.04 17.55
N MET A 245 3.48 -18.78 17.10
CA MET A 245 4.58 -17.84 17.21
C MET A 245 4.21 -16.71 18.19
N VAL A 246 5.14 -16.38 19.09
CA VAL A 246 5.09 -15.15 19.89
C VAL A 246 6.18 -14.21 19.40
N GLY A 247 5.78 -13.08 18.83
CA GLY A 247 6.69 -12.04 18.35
C GLY A 247 7.41 -11.32 19.48
N GLN A 248 8.59 -10.78 19.19
CA GLN A 248 9.36 -9.97 20.16
C GLN A 248 8.60 -8.70 20.58
N GLU A 249 7.91 -8.07 19.63
CA GLU A 249 7.02 -6.93 19.86
C GLU A 249 5.59 -7.37 19.49
N PRO A 250 4.72 -7.65 20.49
CA PRO A 250 3.35 -8.08 20.20
C PRO A 250 2.56 -6.91 19.60
N VAL A 251 1.87 -7.18 18.49
CA VAL A 251 0.98 -6.21 17.83
C VAL A 251 -0.46 -6.66 18.06
N LEU A 252 -1.29 -5.73 18.53
CA LEU A 252 -2.74 -5.95 18.68
C LEU A 252 -3.47 -5.22 17.55
N PHE A 253 -4.51 -5.83 17.01
CA PHE A 253 -5.39 -5.25 16.00
C PHE A 253 -6.49 -4.42 16.63
N SER A 254 -7.07 -3.50 15.84
CA SER A 254 -8.13 -2.62 16.30
C SER A 254 -9.37 -3.44 16.63
N GLY A 255 -9.82 -3.36 17.89
CA GLY A 255 -10.94 -4.14 18.39
C GLY A 255 -10.88 -4.27 19.90
N SER A 256 -11.67 -5.18 20.46
CA SER A 256 -11.60 -5.49 21.89
C SER A 256 -10.44 -6.44 22.23
N ILE A 257 -10.09 -6.52 23.50
CA ILE A 257 -9.16 -7.55 24.02
C ILE A 257 -9.69 -8.95 23.69
N LYS A 258 -11.01 -9.16 23.83
CA LYS A 258 -11.67 -10.42 23.44
C LYS A 258 -11.42 -10.77 21.99
N ASP A 259 -11.61 -9.82 21.07
CA ASP A 259 -11.44 -10.05 19.63
C ASP A 259 -10.00 -10.40 19.27
N ASN A 260 -9.03 -9.77 19.94
CA ASN A 260 -7.61 -10.06 19.76
C ASN A 260 -7.23 -11.46 20.27
N ILE A 261 -7.77 -11.89 21.42
CA ILE A 261 -7.51 -13.25 21.95
C ILE A 261 -8.19 -14.31 21.07
N ALA A 262 -9.39 -14.03 20.56
CA ALA A 262 -10.14 -14.93 19.68
C ALA A 262 -9.68 -14.86 18.21
N TYR A 263 -8.72 -14.00 17.88
CA TYR A 263 -8.30 -13.73 16.51
C TYR A 263 -7.84 -15.01 15.79
N GLY A 264 -8.47 -15.33 14.67
CA GLY A 264 -8.20 -16.54 13.89
C GLY A 264 -8.94 -17.81 14.35
N LEU A 265 -9.78 -17.72 15.39
CA LEU A 265 -10.66 -18.81 15.84
C LEU A 265 -12.12 -18.50 15.50
N ALA A 266 -12.79 -19.42 14.81
CA ALA A 266 -14.24 -19.34 14.59
C ALA A 266 -15.00 -19.67 15.90
N ASP A 267 -16.04 -18.90 16.21
CA ASP A 267 -17.00 -19.15 17.31
C ASP A 267 -16.35 -19.42 18.69
N CYS A 268 -15.36 -18.60 19.07
CA CYS A 268 -14.71 -18.72 20.37
C CYS A 268 -15.60 -18.16 21.50
N SER A 269 -16.03 -19.02 22.43
CA SER A 269 -16.80 -18.60 23.60
C SER A 269 -15.97 -17.73 24.56
N LEU A 270 -16.66 -16.82 25.27
CA LEU A 270 -16.00 -15.93 26.25
C LEU A 270 -15.27 -16.74 27.34
N GLU A 271 -15.81 -17.89 27.73
CA GLU A 271 -15.18 -18.77 28.72
C GLU A 271 -13.81 -19.27 28.26
N ARG A 272 -13.67 -19.66 26.98
CA ARG A 272 -12.38 -20.08 26.42
C ARG A 272 -11.39 -18.93 26.34
N VAL A 273 -11.86 -17.73 26.01
CA VAL A 273 -11.05 -16.50 26.02
C VAL A 273 -10.54 -16.22 27.43
N GLN A 274 -11.41 -16.30 28.44
CA GLN A 274 -11.02 -16.11 29.84
C GLN A 274 -10.04 -17.17 30.32
N GLU A 275 -10.26 -18.43 29.95
CA GLU A 275 -9.36 -19.54 30.31
C GLU A 275 -7.96 -19.36 29.70
N ALA A 276 -7.88 -18.99 28.42
CA ALA A 276 -6.61 -18.66 27.76
C ALA A 276 -5.90 -17.49 28.47
N ALA A 277 -6.65 -16.44 28.82
CA ALA A 277 -6.13 -15.30 29.55
C ALA A 277 -5.66 -15.68 30.98
N ARG A 278 -6.32 -16.62 31.67
CA ARG A 278 -5.86 -17.11 32.97
C ARG A 278 -4.54 -17.86 32.85
N ARG A 279 -4.41 -18.74 31.85
CA ARG A 279 -3.16 -19.47 31.58
C ARG A 279 -2.00 -18.56 31.21
N ALA A 280 -2.30 -17.45 30.53
CA ALA A 280 -1.32 -16.41 30.20
C ALA A 280 -1.09 -15.40 31.34
N ASN A 281 -1.70 -15.60 32.52
CA ASN A 281 -1.66 -14.67 33.66
C ASN A 281 -2.11 -13.23 33.34
N ALA A 282 -3.03 -13.10 32.38
CA ALA A 282 -3.58 -11.83 31.91
C ALA A 282 -4.99 -11.55 32.46
N HIS A 283 -5.72 -12.56 32.92
CA HIS A 283 -7.11 -12.41 33.36
C HIS A 283 -7.29 -11.36 34.45
N SER A 284 -6.41 -11.35 35.46
CA SER A 284 -6.46 -10.40 36.56
C SER A 284 -6.39 -8.96 36.04
N PHE A 285 -5.39 -8.60 35.23
CA PHE A 285 -5.27 -7.24 34.72
C PHE A 285 -6.47 -6.85 33.85
N ILE A 286 -6.93 -7.76 32.97
CA ILE A 286 -8.06 -7.48 32.06
C ILE A 286 -9.33 -7.20 32.87
N SER A 287 -9.60 -8.00 33.90
CA SER A 287 -10.78 -7.84 34.76
C SER A 287 -10.78 -6.55 35.60
N HIS A 288 -9.64 -5.90 35.81
CA HIS A 288 -9.57 -4.61 36.51
C HIS A 288 -9.81 -3.41 35.57
N LEU A 289 -9.85 -3.61 34.25
CA LEU A 289 -10.20 -2.56 33.30
C LEU A 289 -11.70 -2.26 33.38
N GLU A 290 -12.08 -0.99 33.18
CA GLU A 290 -13.48 -0.54 33.27
C GLU A 290 -14.44 -1.35 32.38
N LYS A 291 -13.98 -1.76 31.19
CA LYS A 291 -14.76 -2.55 30.23
C LYS A 291 -14.33 -4.02 30.16
N GLY A 292 -13.45 -4.46 31.06
CA GLY A 292 -12.96 -5.83 31.08
C GLY A 292 -12.40 -6.27 29.72
N TYR A 293 -12.94 -7.38 29.21
CA TYR A 293 -12.58 -7.97 27.91
C TYR A 293 -13.06 -7.17 26.70
N ASP A 294 -14.03 -6.27 26.88
CA ASP A 294 -14.55 -5.39 25.82
C ASP A 294 -13.75 -4.08 25.71
N THR A 295 -12.66 -3.94 26.48
CA THR A 295 -11.75 -2.81 26.38
C THR A 295 -11.07 -2.79 25.01
N GLY A 296 -11.04 -1.62 24.36
CA GLY A 296 -10.39 -1.44 23.07
C GLY A 296 -8.87 -1.42 23.19
N THR A 297 -8.17 -2.19 22.33
CA THR A 297 -6.70 -2.31 22.32
C THR A 297 -6.00 -1.22 21.51
N LEU A 298 -6.72 -0.55 20.61
CA LEU A 298 -6.27 0.60 19.84
C LEU A 298 -7.22 1.77 20.08
N ALA A 299 -7.22 2.28 21.30
CA ALA A 299 -7.48 3.69 21.51
C ALA A 299 -6.14 4.41 21.30
N HIS A 300 -6.14 5.41 20.45
CA HIS A 300 -5.04 6.37 20.28
C HIS A 300 -4.82 7.24 21.54
N ASP A 301 -5.28 6.80 22.69
CA ASP A 301 -5.41 7.56 23.93
C ASP A 301 -4.91 6.69 25.09
N GLN A 302 -3.68 6.94 25.52
CA GLN A 302 -3.38 7.56 26.82
C GLN A 302 -2.05 8.30 26.73
#